data_AF-A0A317U733-F1
#
_entry.id   AF-A0A317U733-F1
#
_cell.length_a   1.000
_cell.length_b   1.000
_cell.length_c   1.000
_cell.angle_alpha   90.00
_cell.angle_beta   90.00
_cell.angle_gamma   90.00
#
_symmetry.space_group_name_H-M   'P 1'
#
loop_
_entity.id
_entity.type
_entity.pdbx_description
1 polymer ?
#
loop_
_entity_poly.entity_id
_entity_poly.type
_entity_poly.pdbx_seq_one_letter_code
_entity_poly.pdbx_strand_id
1 'polypeptide(L)'
;MPKKKSLKIPKEFVEQVVAIIANESEEGRKKIVAIAQRAEKNYQRPVKSWLTGWVYQYTRTRGEKIEQSINVMKDFPDAFTRLQELKLMISDGEWNVNSSYNYFLFLELIDAVPDYQVVEDAQLPKFIMELKEEVLIEINSFMAQYKATLEDKKNREIERQAALQKALQASENVLVFNNLAAAKEQSSAQQDKVVFTLSYKNSQWQLSWVDATGEVYPLTPSEELSQKLATFENRDVEKLNSVHLKQIKRECLKAREEYLAKIQLLINPENPKTNLALTNEDLAVKGITSTFVLRHTEKEGTSLWWINSMGSANKISLTDYPKLDSWLANQKGAFKDADVLQLKAYLLQLNTAQSIASSKLDKMNSMFSQILQNKNKQNQQAVDEMKKTAPGQGRINMKKFALIEKHLKSRIENVTTNKPILSKEEVVDETDTEEKSTFSKQEVVKETTVEHSKKLDKNRYEALSQLPTFWQQRKIAAEQSAIEEMKSLTNG
;
A
#
# COMPACT_ATOMS: atom_id res chain seq x y z
N MET A 1 -60.48 -14.21 -12.07
CA MET A 1 -59.70 -15.44 -11.84
C MET A 1 -58.43 -15.08 -11.06
N PRO A 2 -58.03 -15.84 -10.03
CA PRO A 2 -56.76 -15.61 -9.34
C PRO A 2 -55.59 -16.03 -10.24
N LYS A 3 -54.56 -15.19 -10.34
CA LYS A 3 -53.30 -15.58 -11.00
C LYS A 3 -52.64 -16.66 -10.16
N LYS A 4 -52.43 -17.87 -10.72
CA LYS A 4 -51.61 -18.91 -10.05
C LYS A 4 -50.23 -18.30 -9.78
N LYS A 5 -49.73 -18.44 -8.55
CA LYS A 5 -48.34 -18.12 -8.23
C LYS A 5 -47.43 -19.02 -9.09
N SER A 6 -46.34 -18.48 -9.63
CA SER A 6 -45.27 -19.29 -10.22
C SER A 6 -44.69 -20.22 -9.14
N LEU A 7 -44.06 -21.32 -9.56
CA LEU A 7 -43.24 -22.06 -8.61
C LEU A 7 -42.00 -21.18 -8.37
N LYS A 8 -41.64 -20.94 -7.11
CA LYS A 8 -40.40 -20.24 -6.78
C LYS A 8 -39.35 -21.29 -6.47
N ILE A 9 -38.46 -21.51 -7.43
CA ILE A 9 -37.28 -22.35 -7.24
C ILE A 9 -36.32 -21.61 -6.28
N PRO A 10 -35.76 -22.27 -5.26
CA PRO A 10 -34.76 -21.64 -4.38
C PRO A 10 -33.51 -21.23 -5.17
N LYS A 11 -33.00 -20.01 -4.95
CA LYS A 11 -31.78 -19.55 -5.65
C LYS A 11 -30.58 -20.47 -5.36
N GLU A 12 -30.47 -20.94 -4.12
CA GLU A 12 -29.48 -21.93 -3.66
C GLU A 12 -29.50 -23.23 -4.50
N PHE A 13 -30.67 -23.68 -4.95
CA PHE A 13 -30.79 -24.87 -5.81
C PHE A 13 -30.26 -24.60 -7.22
N VAL A 14 -30.56 -23.41 -7.78
CA VAL A 14 -30.03 -22.97 -9.09
C VAL A 14 -28.51 -22.82 -9.02
N GLU A 15 -28.00 -22.21 -7.95
CA GLU A 15 -26.57 -22.08 -7.67
C GLU A 15 -25.88 -23.44 -7.53
N GLN A 16 -26.50 -24.43 -6.88
CA GLN A 16 -25.97 -25.79 -6.77
C GLN A 16 -25.94 -26.53 -8.12
N VAL A 17 -26.98 -26.39 -8.96
CA VAL A 17 -26.97 -26.93 -10.33
C VAL A 17 -25.83 -26.31 -11.13
N VAL A 18 -25.69 -24.98 -11.11
CA VAL A 18 -24.58 -24.27 -11.80
C VAL A 18 -23.22 -24.67 -11.23
N ALA A 19 -23.08 -24.86 -9.92
CA ALA A 19 -21.85 -25.31 -9.29
C ALA A 19 -21.43 -26.73 -9.73
N ILE A 20 -22.37 -27.65 -9.93
CA ILE A 20 -22.10 -29.00 -10.46
C ILE A 20 -21.49 -28.94 -11.87
N ILE A 21 -21.94 -28.00 -12.70
CA ILE A 21 -21.44 -27.77 -14.07
C ILE A 21 -20.09 -27.03 -14.05
N ALA A 22 -19.99 -26.00 -13.21
CA ALA A 22 -18.84 -25.10 -13.14
C ALA A 22 -17.61 -25.75 -12.50
N ASN A 23 -17.78 -26.72 -11.60
CA ASN A 23 -16.70 -27.31 -10.81
C ASN A 23 -15.49 -27.76 -11.66
N GLU A 24 -14.36 -27.08 -11.49
CA GLU A 24 -13.11 -27.26 -12.25
C GLU A 24 -12.24 -28.43 -11.75
N SER A 25 -12.61 -29.07 -10.64
CA SER A 25 -11.94 -30.29 -10.19
C SER A 25 -12.12 -31.44 -11.19
N GLU A 26 -11.17 -32.38 -11.22
CA GLU A 26 -11.27 -33.55 -12.08
C GLU A 26 -12.51 -34.41 -11.74
N GLU A 27 -12.92 -34.44 -10.48
CA GLU A 27 -14.14 -35.09 -10.00
C GLU A 27 -15.40 -34.38 -10.49
N GLY A 28 -15.45 -33.04 -10.41
CA GLY A 28 -16.53 -32.23 -10.97
C GLY A 28 -16.71 -32.44 -12.46
N ARG A 29 -15.61 -32.40 -13.22
CA ARG A 29 -15.58 -32.69 -14.66
C ARG A 29 -16.07 -34.10 -14.98
N LYS A 30 -15.64 -35.13 -14.23
CA LYS A 30 -16.16 -36.50 -14.36
C LYS A 30 -17.66 -36.59 -14.04
N LYS A 31 -18.13 -35.86 -13.01
CA LYS A 31 -19.56 -35.82 -12.63
C LYS A 31 -20.43 -35.23 -13.74
N ILE A 32 -20.08 -34.07 -14.30
CA ILE A 32 -20.89 -33.44 -15.37
C ILE A 32 -20.86 -34.23 -16.69
N VAL A 33 -19.70 -34.80 -17.07
CA VAL A 33 -19.60 -35.68 -18.24
C VAL A 33 -20.47 -36.93 -18.06
N ALA A 34 -20.45 -37.56 -16.87
CA ALA A 34 -21.30 -38.71 -16.58
C ALA A 34 -22.81 -38.37 -16.57
N ILE A 35 -23.19 -37.19 -16.09
CA ILE A 35 -24.58 -36.67 -16.16
C ILE A 35 -25.02 -36.55 -17.63
N ALA A 36 -24.21 -35.89 -18.47
CA ALA A 36 -24.52 -35.70 -19.88
C ALA A 36 -24.59 -37.04 -20.66
N GLN A 37 -23.68 -37.98 -20.39
CA GLN A 37 -23.70 -39.32 -20.99
C GLN A 37 -24.91 -40.16 -20.55
N ARG A 38 -25.39 -40.03 -19.31
CA ARG A 38 -26.64 -40.68 -18.88
C ARG A 38 -27.85 -40.04 -19.54
N ALA A 39 -27.90 -38.71 -19.63
CA ALA A 39 -28.93 -37.99 -20.38
C ALA A 39 -28.96 -38.37 -21.87
N GLU A 40 -27.80 -38.55 -22.50
CA GLU A 40 -27.68 -39.05 -23.87
C GLU A 40 -28.18 -40.49 -23.99
N LYS A 41 -27.73 -41.39 -23.11
CA LYS A 41 -28.22 -42.79 -23.08
C LYS A 41 -29.73 -42.87 -22.82
N ASN A 42 -30.29 -41.95 -22.04
CA ASN A 42 -31.73 -41.85 -21.78
C ASN A 42 -32.49 -41.29 -22.99
N TYR A 43 -31.91 -40.31 -23.68
CA TYR A 43 -32.39 -39.85 -24.98
C TYR A 43 -32.42 -41.04 -25.95
N GLN A 44 -31.28 -41.65 -26.29
CA GLN A 44 -31.13 -42.67 -27.34
C GLN A 44 -31.94 -43.97 -27.18
N ARG A 45 -32.61 -44.24 -26.03
CA ARG A 45 -33.36 -45.50 -25.80
C ARG A 45 -34.47 -45.72 -26.85
N PRO A 46 -34.60 -46.91 -27.46
CA PRO A 46 -35.64 -47.16 -28.47
C PRO A 46 -37.06 -47.20 -27.87
N VAL A 47 -38.03 -46.62 -28.57
CA VAL A 47 -39.46 -46.73 -28.23
C VAL A 47 -39.95 -48.15 -28.53
N LYS A 48 -40.74 -48.74 -27.62
CA LYS A 48 -41.17 -50.15 -27.66
C LYS A 48 -42.07 -50.57 -28.84
N SER A 49 -42.44 -49.67 -29.76
CA SER A 49 -43.28 -49.97 -30.92
C SER A 49 -42.52 -49.76 -32.24
N TRP A 50 -42.58 -50.74 -33.12
CA TRP A 50 -41.96 -50.79 -34.45
C TRP A 50 -42.21 -49.51 -35.28
N LEU A 51 -43.49 -49.12 -35.43
CA LEU A 51 -43.90 -47.95 -36.21
C LEU A 51 -43.36 -46.64 -35.61
N THR A 52 -43.39 -46.50 -34.28
CA THR A 52 -42.77 -45.33 -33.64
C THR A 52 -41.26 -45.35 -33.74
N GLY A 53 -40.61 -46.53 -33.64
CA GLY A 53 -39.15 -46.67 -33.68
C GLY A 53 -38.54 -46.15 -34.98
N TRP A 54 -39.17 -46.42 -36.13
CA TRP A 54 -38.71 -45.93 -37.42
C TRP A 54 -38.77 -44.40 -37.53
N VAL A 55 -39.90 -43.78 -37.15
CA VAL A 55 -40.05 -42.31 -37.11
C VAL A 55 -39.11 -41.67 -36.08
N TYR A 56 -38.92 -42.33 -34.95
CA TYR A 56 -38.07 -41.88 -33.84
C TYR A 56 -36.57 -41.95 -34.19
N GLN A 57 -36.15 -42.88 -35.04
CA GLN A 57 -34.79 -42.93 -35.57
C GLN A 57 -34.54 -41.81 -36.59
N TYR A 58 -35.54 -41.46 -37.42
CA TYR A 58 -35.40 -40.42 -38.45
C TYR A 58 -35.51 -38.98 -37.91
N THR A 59 -36.23 -38.77 -36.80
CA THR A 59 -36.43 -37.44 -36.19
C THR A 59 -35.31 -36.97 -35.27
N ARG A 60 -34.23 -37.75 -35.09
CA ARG A 60 -33.20 -37.51 -34.07
C ARG A 60 -31.81 -37.25 -34.64
N THR A 61 -31.67 -36.10 -35.28
CA THR A 61 -30.45 -35.62 -35.94
C THR A 61 -29.41 -34.98 -35.01
N ARG A 62 -29.66 -34.90 -33.69
CA ARG A 62 -28.83 -34.12 -32.74
C ARG A 62 -27.73 -34.93 -32.02
N GLY A 63 -27.66 -36.25 -32.20
CA GLY A 63 -26.73 -37.14 -31.47
C GLY A 63 -25.27 -36.71 -31.59
N GLU A 64 -24.76 -36.56 -32.83
CA GLU A 64 -23.37 -36.15 -33.10
C GLU A 64 -23.01 -34.81 -32.43
N LYS A 65 -23.92 -33.84 -32.41
CA LYS A 65 -23.72 -32.55 -31.72
C LYS A 65 -23.64 -32.71 -30.20
N ILE A 66 -24.46 -33.59 -29.62
CA ILE A 66 -24.42 -33.89 -28.18
C ILE A 66 -23.07 -34.54 -27.83
N GLU A 67 -22.61 -35.51 -28.61
CA GLU A 67 -21.30 -36.15 -28.44
C GLU A 67 -20.13 -35.15 -28.59
N GLN A 68 -20.17 -34.26 -29.58
CA GLN A 68 -19.20 -33.17 -29.75
C GLN A 68 -19.15 -32.26 -28.51
N SER A 69 -20.29 -31.78 -28.03
CA SER A 69 -20.36 -30.95 -26.81
C SER A 69 -19.89 -31.68 -25.56
N ILE A 70 -20.19 -32.99 -25.41
CA ILE A 70 -19.70 -33.82 -24.29
C ILE A 70 -18.18 -33.94 -24.33
N ASN A 71 -17.58 -34.12 -25.51
CA ASN A 71 -16.12 -34.13 -25.66
C ASN A 71 -15.50 -32.76 -25.33
N VAL A 72 -16.11 -31.64 -25.73
CA VAL A 72 -15.67 -30.30 -25.30
C VAL A 72 -15.71 -30.18 -23.77
N MET A 73 -16.78 -30.62 -23.11
CA MET A 73 -16.88 -30.56 -21.63
C MET A 73 -15.89 -31.47 -20.89
N LYS A 74 -15.44 -32.53 -21.56
CA LYS A 74 -14.45 -33.50 -21.05
C LYS A 74 -13.02 -33.00 -21.25
N ASP A 75 -12.71 -32.42 -22.40
CA ASP A 75 -11.34 -32.09 -22.78
C ASP A 75 -10.92 -30.70 -22.27
N PHE A 76 -11.86 -29.75 -22.11
CA PHE A 76 -11.58 -28.42 -21.55
C PHE A 76 -11.79 -28.35 -20.01
N PRO A 77 -10.75 -27.99 -19.23
CA PRO A 77 -10.80 -28.01 -17.77
C PRO A 77 -11.44 -26.77 -17.13
N ASP A 78 -11.61 -25.67 -17.86
CA ASP A 78 -12.14 -24.41 -17.32
C ASP A 78 -13.68 -24.39 -17.21
N ALA A 79 -14.19 -23.72 -16.18
CA ALA A 79 -15.62 -23.55 -15.95
C ALA A 79 -16.30 -22.77 -17.09
N PHE A 80 -15.60 -21.76 -17.63
CA PHE A 80 -16.17 -20.83 -18.61
C PHE A 80 -16.56 -21.54 -19.91
N THR A 81 -15.67 -22.35 -20.49
CA THR A 81 -15.94 -23.12 -21.71
C THR A 81 -17.04 -24.15 -21.48
N ARG A 82 -17.07 -24.86 -20.34
CA ARG A 82 -18.17 -25.78 -20.00
C ARG A 82 -19.53 -25.09 -19.89
N LEU A 83 -19.60 -23.95 -19.21
CA LEU A 83 -20.84 -23.19 -19.04
C LEU A 83 -21.31 -22.56 -20.37
N GLN A 84 -20.38 -22.11 -21.22
CA GLN A 84 -20.67 -21.64 -22.57
C GLN A 84 -21.21 -22.76 -23.46
N GLU A 85 -20.55 -23.92 -23.49
CA GLU A 85 -20.96 -25.08 -24.28
C GLU A 85 -22.31 -25.63 -23.82
N LEU A 86 -22.53 -25.71 -22.50
CA LEU A 86 -23.82 -26.09 -21.95
C LEU A 86 -24.91 -25.08 -22.32
N LYS A 87 -24.61 -23.77 -22.28
CA LYS A 87 -25.58 -22.75 -22.73
C LYS A 87 -25.97 -22.94 -24.19
N LEU A 88 -25.02 -23.22 -25.09
CA LEU A 88 -25.31 -23.53 -26.49
C LEU A 88 -26.18 -24.79 -26.62
N MET A 89 -25.80 -25.89 -25.94
CA MET A 89 -26.54 -27.15 -25.87
C MET A 89 -27.99 -26.97 -25.35
N ILE A 90 -28.20 -26.11 -24.35
CA ILE A 90 -29.51 -25.75 -23.77
C ILE A 90 -30.35 -24.89 -24.74
N SER A 91 -29.70 -24.01 -25.50
CA SER A 91 -30.36 -23.01 -26.38
C SER A 91 -30.78 -23.63 -27.73
N ASP A 92 -29.90 -24.41 -28.35
CA ASP A 92 -30.08 -25.00 -29.69
C ASP A 92 -30.93 -26.29 -29.68
N GLY A 93 -31.72 -26.53 -28.64
CA GLY A 93 -32.34 -27.82 -28.37
C GLY A 93 -33.82 -27.74 -28.01
N GLU A 94 -34.59 -28.73 -28.47
CA GLU A 94 -36.01 -28.87 -28.14
C GLU A 94 -36.22 -29.26 -26.67
N TRP A 95 -37.39 -28.93 -26.13
CA TRP A 95 -37.78 -29.13 -24.73
C TRP A 95 -38.97 -30.08 -24.56
N ASN A 96 -39.12 -31.01 -25.50
CA ASN A 96 -40.21 -31.97 -25.52
C ASN A 96 -40.12 -32.92 -24.32
N VAL A 97 -41.14 -32.86 -23.46
CA VAL A 97 -41.28 -33.66 -22.23
C VAL A 97 -41.05 -35.15 -22.54
N ASN A 98 -40.27 -35.82 -21.70
CA ASN A 98 -39.94 -37.25 -21.77
C ASN A 98 -39.36 -37.74 -23.12
N SER A 99 -38.82 -36.84 -23.97
CA SER A 99 -38.37 -37.21 -25.32
C SER A 99 -37.17 -36.44 -25.86
N SER A 100 -36.96 -35.17 -25.45
CA SER A 100 -35.78 -34.40 -25.83
C SER A 100 -34.59 -34.63 -24.91
N TYR A 101 -33.37 -34.48 -25.45
CA TYR A 101 -32.14 -34.62 -24.67
C TYR A 101 -32.04 -33.57 -23.57
N ASN A 102 -32.40 -32.31 -23.85
CA ASN A 102 -32.33 -31.23 -22.87
C ASN A 102 -33.23 -31.51 -21.64
N TYR A 103 -34.38 -32.14 -21.85
CA TYR A 103 -35.26 -32.57 -20.77
C TYR A 103 -34.63 -33.67 -19.90
N PHE A 104 -34.02 -34.69 -20.52
CA PHE A 104 -33.28 -35.73 -19.78
C PHE A 104 -32.03 -35.19 -19.07
N LEU A 105 -31.35 -34.20 -19.65
CA LEU A 105 -30.21 -33.54 -19.03
C LEU A 105 -30.61 -32.79 -17.76
N PHE A 106 -31.75 -32.11 -17.78
CA PHE A 106 -32.24 -31.40 -16.59
C PHE A 106 -32.73 -32.36 -15.50
N LEU A 107 -33.32 -33.50 -15.85
CA LEU A 107 -33.59 -34.58 -14.88
C LEU A 107 -32.28 -35.07 -14.21
N GLU A 108 -31.29 -35.47 -15.01
CA GLU A 108 -30.01 -36.00 -14.51
C GLU A 108 -29.16 -34.95 -13.77
N LEU A 109 -29.41 -33.65 -14.00
CA LEU A 109 -28.85 -32.54 -13.20
C LEU A 109 -29.59 -32.36 -11.87
N ILE A 110 -30.92 -32.43 -11.86
CA ILE A 110 -31.76 -32.36 -10.64
C ILE A 110 -31.40 -33.51 -9.69
N ASP A 111 -31.36 -34.74 -10.20
CA ASP A 111 -31.01 -35.96 -9.45
C ASP A 111 -29.55 -35.94 -8.92
N ALA A 112 -28.71 -35.02 -9.43
CA ALA A 112 -27.32 -34.86 -9.02
C ALA A 112 -27.12 -33.79 -7.92
N VAL A 113 -28.17 -33.07 -7.51
CA VAL A 113 -28.15 -32.11 -6.40
C VAL A 113 -28.38 -32.85 -5.07
N PRO A 114 -27.55 -32.63 -4.03
CA PRO A 114 -27.78 -33.23 -2.72
C PRO A 114 -29.10 -32.75 -2.09
N ASP A 115 -29.69 -33.60 -1.26
CA ASP A 115 -30.89 -33.30 -0.45
C ASP A 115 -32.15 -32.86 -1.23
N TYR A 116 -32.19 -33.07 -2.55
CA TYR A 116 -33.37 -32.80 -3.38
C TYR A 116 -34.56 -33.69 -2.99
N GLN A 117 -35.70 -33.05 -2.68
CA GLN A 117 -36.98 -33.74 -2.49
C GLN A 117 -37.69 -33.87 -3.83
N VAL A 118 -38.06 -35.11 -4.19
CA VAL A 118 -38.70 -35.44 -5.47
C VAL A 118 -40.01 -34.64 -5.64
N VAL A 119 -40.02 -33.75 -6.63
CA VAL A 119 -41.23 -33.02 -7.05
C VAL A 119 -42.20 -33.99 -7.73
N GLU A 120 -43.50 -33.87 -7.41
CA GLU A 120 -44.57 -34.67 -8.02
C GLU A 120 -44.47 -34.71 -9.56
N ASP A 121 -44.62 -35.90 -10.16
CA ASP A 121 -44.53 -36.12 -11.63
C ASP A 121 -45.39 -35.15 -12.46
N ALA A 122 -46.55 -34.73 -11.93
CA ALA A 122 -47.46 -33.80 -12.58
C ALA A 122 -46.96 -32.34 -12.59
N GLN A 123 -46.02 -31.98 -11.70
CA GLN A 123 -45.41 -30.66 -11.59
C GLN A 123 -44.00 -30.61 -12.18
N LEU A 124 -43.30 -31.75 -12.22
CA LEU A 124 -41.91 -31.88 -12.70
C LEU A 124 -41.64 -31.26 -14.08
N PRO A 125 -42.49 -31.41 -15.13
CA PRO A 125 -42.25 -30.76 -16.42
C PRO A 125 -42.28 -29.23 -16.35
N LYS A 126 -43.11 -28.65 -15.46
CA LYS A 126 -43.18 -27.21 -15.24
C LYS A 126 -41.96 -26.72 -14.45
N PHE A 127 -41.55 -27.48 -13.43
CA PHE A 127 -40.34 -27.22 -12.64
C PHE A 127 -39.09 -27.18 -13.54
N ILE A 128 -38.92 -28.14 -14.45
CA ILE A 128 -37.79 -28.18 -15.39
C ILE A 128 -37.76 -26.94 -16.30
N MET A 129 -38.91 -26.49 -16.80
CA MET A 129 -38.99 -25.31 -17.66
C MET A 129 -38.73 -23.99 -16.90
N GLU A 130 -39.16 -23.87 -15.64
CA GLU A 130 -38.80 -22.73 -14.79
C GLU A 130 -37.31 -22.79 -14.39
N LEU A 131 -36.76 -23.98 -14.11
CA LEU A 131 -35.35 -24.20 -13.76
C LEU A 131 -34.40 -23.84 -14.91
N LYS A 132 -34.76 -24.18 -16.15
CA LYS A 132 -34.01 -23.83 -17.36
C LYS A 132 -33.69 -22.33 -17.42
N GLU A 133 -34.70 -21.47 -17.25
CA GLU A 133 -34.54 -20.03 -17.39
C GLU A 133 -33.67 -19.45 -16.26
N GLU A 134 -33.90 -19.87 -15.00
CA GLU A 134 -33.08 -19.45 -13.86
C GLU A 134 -31.62 -19.90 -14.00
N VAL A 135 -31.37 -21.15 -14.43
CA VAL A 135 -30.02 -21.67 -14.72
C VAL A 135 -29.35 -20.89 -15.86
N LEU A 136 -30.09 -20.53 -16.92
CA LEU A 136 -29.56 -19.67 -17.99
C LEU A 136 -29.22 -18.26 -17.49
N ILE A 137 -30.03 -17.68 -16.60
CA ILE A 137 -29.76 -16.37 -15.98
C ILE A 137 -28.48 -16.42 -15.14
N GLU A 138 -28.32 -17.43 -14.28
CA GLU A 138 -27.13 -17.54 -13.43
C GLU A 138 -25.86 -17.91 -14.23
N ILE A 139 -25.97 -18.71 -15.29
CA ILE A 139 -24.87 -18.94 -16.25
C ILE A 139 -24.43 -17.62 -16.91
N ASN A 140 -25.37 -16.75 -17.30
CA ASN A 140 -25.06 -15.43 -17.86
C ASN A 140 -24.40 -14.50 -16.82
N SER A 141 -24.90 -14.51 -15.58
CA SER A 141 -24.31 -13.81 -14.43
C SER A 141 -22.86 -14.22 -14.20
N PHE A 142 -22.59 -15.53 -14.07
CA PHE A 142 -21.25 -16.07 -13.89
C PHE A 142 -20.28 -15.67 -15.02
N MET A 143 -20.70 -15.83 -16.28
CA MET A 143 -19.86 -15.45 -17.43
C MET A 143 -19.54 -13.95 -17.46
N ALA A 144 -20.47 -13.08 -17.04
CA ALA A 144 -20.23 -11.64 -16.96
C ALA A 144 -19.24 -11.29 -15.84
N GLN A 145 -19.42 -11.86 -14.64
CA GLN A 145 -18.50 -11.70 -13.50
C GLN A 145 -17.09 -12.20 -13.84
N TYR A 146 -16.98 -13.34 -14.54
CA TYR A 146 -15.70 -13.91 -14.97
C TYR A 146 -14.95 -12.99 -15.95
N LYS A 147 -15.65 -12.42 -16.95
CA LYS A 147 -15.07 -11.44 -17.89
C LYS A 147 -14.57 -10.18 -17.18
N ALA A 148 -15.40 -9.58 -16.32
CA ALA A 148 -15.01 -8.42 -15.53
C ALA A 148 -13.77 -8.71 -14.64
N THR A 149 -13.71 -9.90 -14.05
CA THR A 149 -12.55 -10.35 -13.25
C THR A 149 -11.27 -10.52 -14.09
N LEU A 150 -11.39 -10.98 -15.34
CA LEU A 150 -10.25 -11.07 -16.26
C LEU A 150 -9.77 -9.68 -16.74
N GLU A 151 -10.69 -8.75 -16.98
CA GLU A 151 -10.37 -7.37 -17.36
C GLU A 151 -9.69 -6.62 -16.22
N ASP A 152 -10.21 -6.73 -14.99
CA ASP A 152 -9.58 -6.20 -13.77
C ASP A 152 -8.17 -6.77 -13.56
N LYS A 153 -7.98 -8.10 -13.66
CA LYS A 153 -6.65 -8.73 -13.61
C LYS A 153 -5.68 -8.18 -14.66
N LYS A 154 -6.13 -7.96 -15.90
CA LYS A 154 -5.32 -7.34 -16.97
C LYS A 154 -4.97 -5.89 -16.65
N ASN A 155 -5.93 -5.10 -16.20
CA ASN A 155 -5.74 -3.69 -15.87
C ASN A 155 -4.73 -3.51 -14.73
N ARG A 156 -4.83 -4.32 -13.68
CA ARG A 156 -3.86 -4.34 -12.56
C ARG A 156 -2.45 -4.72 -13.02
N GLU A 157 -2.30 -5.64 -13.97
CA GLU A 157 -0.99 -6.01 -14.51
C GLU A 157 -0.40 -4.90 -15.38
N ILE A 158 -1.21 -4.23 -16.20
CA ILE A 158 -0.82 -3.05 -16.98
C ILE A 158 -0.39 -1.91 -16.03
N GLU A 159 -1.15 -1.66 -14.96
CA GLU A 159 -0.78 -0.69 -13.92
C GLU A 159 0.55 -1.06 -13.23
N ARG A 160 0.73 -2.33 -12.87
CA ARG A 160 1.98 -2.84 -12.27
C ARG A 160 3.17 -2.65 -13.21
N GLN A 161 3.02 -2.93 -14.50
CA GLN A 161 4.07 -2.72 -15.49
C GLN A 161 4.37 -1.23 -15.71
N ALA A 162 3.35 -0.38 -15.78
CA ALA A 162 3.53 1.07 -15.86
C ALA A 162 4.21 1.65 -14.61
N ALA A 163 3.88 1.16 -13.42
CA ALA A 163 4.54 1.53 -12.16
C ALA A 163 6.01 1.07 -12.14
N LEU A 164 6.31 -0.14 -12.62
CA LEU A 164 7.68 -0.63 -12.77
C LEU A 164 8.51 0.20 -13.77
N GLN A 165 7.94 0.56 -14.93
CA GLN A 165 8.60 1.43 -15.91
C GLN A 165 8.89 2.83 -15.34
N LYS A 166 7.91 3.48 -14.68
CA LYS A 166 8.11 4.75 -13.96
C LYS A 166 9.23 4.63 -12.91
N ALA A 167 9.24 3.55 -12.14
CA ALA A 167 10.27 3.28 -11.12
C ALA A 167 11.64 2.84 -11.67
N LEU A 168 11.75 2.56 -12.97
CA LEU A 168 13.02 2.38 -13.70
C LEU A 168 13.53 3.73 -14.21
N GLN A 169 12.70 4.49 -14.93
CA GLN A 169 13.01 5.83 -15.44
C GLN A 169 13.47 6.78 -14.31
N ALA A 170 12.78 6.77 -13.17
CA ALA A 170 13.18 7.52 -11.98
C ALA A 170 14.57 7.15 -11.44
N SER A 171 15.05 5.92 -11.69
CA SER A 171 16.39 5.46 -11.31
C SER A 171 17.46 5.66 -12.40
N GLU A 172 17.05 6.03 -13.61
CA GLU A 172 17.95 6.36 -14.73
C GLU A 172 18.28 7.86 -14.75
N ASN A 173 17.32 8.71 -14.37
CA ASN A 173 17.49 10.15 -14.19
C ASN A 173 18.31 10.55 -12.94
N VAL A 174 18.79 9.58 -12.16
CA VAL A 174 19.63 9.80 -10.97
C VAL A 174 21.07 9.38 -11.26
N LEU A 175 22.03 10.25 -10.97
CA LEU A 175 23.46 9.93 -10.99
C LEU A 175 24.02 9.92 -9.57
N VAL A 176 24.96 9.03 -9.27
CA VAL A 176 25.64 8.94 -7.97
C VAL A 176 27.13 8.79 -8.23
N PHE A 177 27.94 9.66 -7.63
CA PHE A 177 29.39 9.68 -7.78
C PHE A 177 30.09 9.55 -6.43
N ASN A 178 31.28 8.95 -6.42
CA ASN A 178 32.20 8.92 -5.27
C ASN A 178 32.75 10.32 -4.95
N ASN A 179 32.90 11.18 -5.97
CA ASN A 179 33.61 12.46 -5.90
C ASN A 179 32.68 13.67 -6.13
N LEU A 180 32.79 14.66 -5.25
CA LEU A 180 32.05 15.93 -5.31
C LEU A 180 32.44 16.80 -6.51
N ALA A 181 33.69 16.73 -6.98
CA ALA A 181 34.12 17.47 -8.18
C ALA A 181 33.39 16.97 -9.43
N ALA A 182 33.44 15.65 -9.69
CA ALA A 182 32.75 15.02 -10.83
C ALA A 182 31.23 15.23 -10.78
N ALA A 183 30.64 15.20 -9.59
CA ALA A 183 29.21 15.49 -9.41
C ALA A 183 28.85 16.94 -9.76
N LYS A 184 29.65 17.94 -9.35
CA LYS A 184 29.41 19.35 -9.74
C LYS A 184 29.59 19.57 -11.23
N GLU A 185 30.60 18.97 -11.84
CA GLU A 185 30.84 19.02 -13.29
C GLU A 185 29.66 18.44 -14.06
N GLN A 186 29.23 17.21 -13.74
CA GLN A 186 28.13 16.56 -14.46
C GLN A 186 26.76 17.19 -14.14
N SER A 187 26.56 17.76 -12.95
CA SER A 187 25.35 18.55 -12.63
C SER A 187 25.30 19.88 -13.40
N SER A 188 26.44 20.40 -13.85
CA SER A 188 26.51 21.59 -14.70
C SER A 188 26.23 21.24 -16.18
N ALA A 189 26.64 20.04 -16.61
CA ALA A 189 26.48 19.55 -17.98
C ALA A 189 25.10 18.89 -18.26
N GLN A 190 24.44 18.33 -17.25
CA GLN A 190 23.18 17.57 -17.41
C GLN A 190 22.12 18.03 -16.38
N GLN A 191 21.52 19.20 -16.62
CA GLN A 191 20.56 19.84 -15.71
C GLN A 191 19.27 19.02 -15.48
N ASP A 192 18.91 18.12 -16.40
CA ASP A 192 17.72 17.26 -16.30
C ASP A 192 17.88 16.07 -15.32
N LYS A 193 19.06 15.88 -14.72
CA LYS A 193 19.36 14.72 -13.85
C LYS A 193 19.65 15.12 -12.42
N VAL A 194 19.14 14.33 -11.48
CA VAL A 194 19.40 14.53 -10.05
C VAL A 194 20.75 13.89 -9.69
N VAL A 195 21.73 14.72 -9.33
CA VAL A 195 23.09 14.26 -9.03
C VAL A 195 23.32 14.17 -7.52
N PHE A 196 23.84 13.01 -7.08
CA PHE A 196 24.25 12.78 -5.70
C PHE A 196 25.75 12.48 -5.62
N THR A 197 26.31 12.81 -4.46
CA THR A 197 27.64 12.40 -4.03
C THR A 197 27.49 11.44 -2.87
N LEU A 198 28.20 10.32 -2.91
CA LEU A 198 28.22 9.34 -1.83
C LEU A 198 29.67 8.94 -1.55
N SER A 199 30.30 9.64 -0.61
CA SER A 199 31.73 9.52 -0.33
C SER A 199 31.99 8.95 1.06
N TYR A 200 32.93 8.01 1.19
CA TYR A 200 33.33 7.46 2.47
C TYR A 200 34.50 8.27 3.05
N LYS A 201 34.28 8.96 4.17
CA LYS A 201 35.28 9.83 4.84
C LYS A 201 35.20 9.66 6.35
N ASN A 202 36.34 9.71 7.03
CA ASN A 202 36.43 9.60 8.50
C ASN A 202 35.69 8.36 9.06
N SER A 203 35.78 7.24 8.35
CA SER A 203 35.08 5.98 8.64
C SER A 203 33.54 6.03 8.57
N GLN A 204 32.96 7.06 7.95
CA GLN A 204 31.52 7.25 7.79
C GLN A 204 31.14 7.52 6.33
N TRP A 205 29.94 7.10 5.93
CA TRP A 205 29.37 7.44 4.63
C TRP A 205 28.71 8.82 4.67
N GLN A 206 29.12 9.71 3.77
CA GLN A 206 28.58 11.05 3.61
C GLN A 206 27.80 11.11 2.28
N LEU A 207 26.48 11.22 2.39
CA LEU A 207 25.58 11.49 1.27
C LEU A 207 25.35 13.02 1.17
N SER A 208 25.58 13.59 0.00
CA SER A 208 25.14 14.97 -0.30
C SER A 208 24.52 15.04 -1.69
N TRP A 209 23.41 15.77 -1.81
CA TRP A 209 22.75 16.05 -3.08
C TRP A 209 23.34 17.33 -3.69
N VAL A 210 23.55 17.33 -5.02
CA VAL A 210 23.94 18.50 -5.81
C VAL A 210 22.72 19.02 -6.56
N ASP A 211 22.36 20.27 -6.32
CA ASP A 211 21.23 20.93 -6.99
C ASP A 211 21.64 21.48 -8.36
N ALA A 212 20.67 21.77 -9.23
CA ALA A 212 20.88 22.31 -10.59
C ALA A 212 21.58 23.70 -10.61
N THR A 213 21.79 24.31 -9.45
CA THR A 213 22.59 25.52 -9.26
C THR A 213 24.08 25.25 -8.97
N GLY A 214 24.46 24.00 -8.74
CA GLY A 214 25.81 23.60 -8.30
C GLY A 214 26.01 23.62 -6.79
N GLU A 215 24.98 23.96 -6.01
CA GLU A 215 25.02 23.92 -4.54
C GLU A 215 24.95 22.50 -3.98
N VAL A 216 25.52 22.28 -2.78
CA VAL A 216 25.68 20.95 -2.18
C VAL A 216 25.00 20.87 -0.82
N TYR A 217 23.93 20.09 -0.76
CA TYR A 217 23.13 19.88 0.45
C TYR A 217 23.51 18.55 1.12
N PRO A 218 24.10 18.55 2.34
CA PRO A 218 24.38 17.32 3.07
C PRO A 218 23.06 16.66 3.50
N LEU A 219 22.90 15.38 3.17
CA LEU A 219 21.73 14.58 3.48
C LEU A 219 22.07 13.58 4.59
N THR A 220 21.12 13.39 5.51
CA THR A 220 21.14 12.25 6.43
C THR A 220 20.79 10.98 5.64
N PRO A 221 21.66 9.96 5.55
CA PRO A 221 21.28 8.69 4.92
C PRO A 221 20.16 8.02 5.71
N SER A 222 19.22 7.36 5.02
CA SER A 222 18.18 6.55 5.68
C SER A 222 18.82 5.41 6.48
N GLU A 223 18.11 4.86 7.47
CA GLU A 223 18.61 3.69 8.21
C GLU A 223 18.82 2.50 7.25
N GLU A 224 17.86 2.29 6.34
CA GLU A 224 17.96 1.34 5.23
C GLU A 224 19.25 1.53 4.39
N LEU A 225 19.58 2.77 4.01
CA LEU A 225 20.79 3.08 3.25
C LEU A 225 22.04 2.84 4.09
N SER A 226 22.02 3.23 5.36
CA SER A 226 23.14 3.07 6.30
C SER A 226 23.46 1.59 6.55
N GLN A 227 22.45 0.74 6.72
CA GLN A 227 22.61 -0.71 6.84
C GLN A 227 23.19 -1.32 5.55
N LYS A 228 22.64 -0.98 4.38
CA LYS A 228 23.16 -1.44 3.08
C LYS A 228 24.63 -1.01 2.89
N LEU A 229 24.94 0.25 3.18
CA LEU A 229 26.29 0.82 3.09
C LEU A 229 27.28 0.30 4.14
N ALA A 230 26.81 -0.27 5.25
CA ALA A 230 27.66 -1.01 6.19
C ALA A 230 28.05 -2.41 5.66
N THR A 231 27.24 -3.01 4.77
CA THR A 231 27.54 -4.33 4.17
C THR A 231 28.41 -4.29 2.91
N PHE A 232 28.75 -3.13 2.36
CA PHE A 232 29.63 -3.02 1.19
C PHE A 232 31.11 -2.98 1.57
N GLU A 233 31.82 -4.06 1.28
CA GLU A 233 33.28 -4.17 1.44
C GLU A 233 34.03 -3.17 0.52
N ASN A 234 33.60 -3.08 -0.75
CA ASN A 234 34.11 -2.11 -1.70
C ASN A 234 33.45 -0.74 -1.48
N ARG A 235 34.24 0.22 -0.97
CA ARG A 235 33.84 1.61 -0.70
C ARG A 235 33.79 2.50 -1.95
N ASP A 236 33.43 1.90 -3.08
CA ASP A 236 33.43 2.51 -4.41
C ASP A 236 32.07 2.27 -5.08
N VAL A 237 31.27 3.33 -5.14
CA VAL A 237 29.87 3.30 -5.59
C VAL A 237 29.76 3.12 -7.11
N GLU A 238 30.76 3.57 -7.85
CA GLU A 238 30.83 3.50 -9.32
C GLU A 238 31.19 2.08 -9.81
N LYS A 239 31.79 1.24 -8.96
CA LYS A 239 32.07 -0.18 -9.24
C LYS A 239 30.95 -1.15 -8.83
N LEU A 240 29.81 -0.67 -8.35
CA LEU A 240 28.73 -1.53 -7.86
C LEU A 240 27.91 -2.17 -9.00
N ASN A 241 27.44 -3.40 -8.76
CA ASN A 241 26.45 -4.07 -9.60
C ASN A 241 25.20 -3.18 -9.77
N SER A 242 24.67 -3.13 -11.00
CA SER A 242 23.51 -2.32 -11.39
C SER A 242 22.28 -2.50 -10.48
N VAL A 243 22.09 -3.71 -9.89
CA VAL A 243 21.03 -4.00 -8.92
C VAL A 243 21.21 -3.18 -7.63
N HIS A 244 22.41 -3.20 -7.05
CA HIS A 244 22.73 -2.44 -5.85
C HIS A 244 22.74 -0.93 -6.11
N LEU A 245 23.28 -0.51 -7.27
CA LEU A 245 23.27 0.89 -7.67
C LEU A 245 21.82 1.42 -7.83
N LYS A 246 20.92 0.67 -8.48
CA LYS A 246 19.48 1.01 -8.58
C LYS A 246 18.82 1.11 -7.20
N GLN A 247 19.21 0.29 -6.23
CA GLN A 247 18.69 0.37 -4.85
C GLN A 247 19.22 1.61 -4.10
N ILE A 248 20.52 1.90 -4.19
CA ILE A 248 21.13 3.10 -3.59
C ILE A 248 20.50 4.37 -4.17
N LYS A 249 20.35 4.47 -5.50
CA LYS A 249 19.70 5.61 -6.17
C LYS A 249 18.29 5.91 -5.62
N ARG A 250 17.51 4.88 -5.29
CA ARG A 250 16.16 5.03 -4.69
C ARG A 250 16.22 5.55 -3.26
N GLU A 251 17.16 5.09 -2.45
CA GLU A 251 17.35 5.64 -1.10
C GLU A 251 17.87 7.09 -1.13
N CYS A 252 18.72 7.44 -2.10
CA CYS A 252 19.15 8.84 -2.30
C CYS A 252 17.96 9.76 -2.64
N LEU A 253 17.01 9.29 -3.47
CA LEU A 253 15.77 10.02 -3.73
C LEU A 253 14.91 10.18 -2.46
N LYS A 254 14.66 9.10 -1.70
CA LYS A 254 13.98 9.18 -0.39
C LYS A 254 14.62 10.24 0.51
N ALA A 255 15.95 10.20 0.68
CA ALA A 255 16.68 11.12 1.54
C ALA A 255 16.57 12.59 1.06
N ARG A 256 16.49 12.84 -0.25
CA ARG A 256 16.21 14.17 -0.82
C ARG A 256 14.77 14.59 -0.55
N GLU A 257 13.80 13.69 -0.73
CA GLU A 257 12.38 13.95 -0.48
C GLU A 257 12.11 14.24 1.01
N GLU A 258 12.67 13.45 1.92
CA GLU A 258 12.64 13.68 3.38
C GLU A 258 13.30 15.01 3.79
N TYR A 259 14.37 15.41 3.10
CA TYR A 259 15.02 16.71 3.32
C TYR A 259 14.12 17.87 2.85
N LEU A 260 13.54 17.77 1.65
CA LEU A 260 12.60 18.76 1.10
C LEU A 260 11.23 18.74 1.81
N ALA A 261 10.85 17.66 2.48
CA ALA A 261 9.62 17.56 3.28
C ALA A 261 9.65 18.52 4.50
N LYS A 262 10.84 18.82 5.03
CA LYS A 262 11.05 19.82 6.11
C LYS A 262 10.68 21.24 5.69
N ILE A 263 10.67 21.52 4.39
CA ILE A 263 10.25 22.81 3.82
C ILE A 263 8.72 22.83 3.74
N GLN A 264 8.09 23.60 4.60
CA GLN A 264 6.65 23.87 4.51
C GLN A 264 6.40 24.92 3.42
N LEU A 265 5.54 24.59 2.47
CA LEU A 265 5.14 25.45 1.36
C LEU A 265 3.62 25.36 1.18
N LEU A 266 2.97 26.51 1.09
CA LEU A 266 1.58 26.67 0.69
C LEU A 266 1.53 27.41 -0.65
N ILE A 267 0.86 26.84 -1.64
CA ILE A 267 0.62 27.47 -2.94
C ILE A 267 -0.86 27.88 -2.98
N ASN A 268 -1.15 29.14 -3.29
CA ASN A 268 -2.50 29.71 -3.38
C ASN A 268 -3.45 29.26 -2.24
N PRO A 269 -3.12 29.52 -0.96
CA PRO A 269 -3.90 29.00 0.16
C PRO A 269 -5.31 29.61 0.24
N GLU A 270 -6.33 28.77 0.10
CA GLU A 270 -7.75 29.15 0.16
C GLU A 270 -8.46 28.63 1.42
N ASN A 271 -9.60 29.24 1.75
CA ASN A 271 -10.49 28.78 2.81
C ASN A 271 -11.48 27.72 2.27
N PRO A 272 -11.42 26.45 2.70
CA PRO A 272 -12.22 25.35 2.13
C PRO A 272 -13.74 25.45 2.41
N LYS A 273 -14.20 26.48 3.13
CA LYS A 273 -15.63 26.78 3.31
C LYS A 273 -16.16 27.91 2.42
N THR A 274 -15.29 28.69 1.78
CA THR A 274 -15.69 29.87 1.01
C THR A 274 -14.96 30.03 -0.33
N ASN A 275 -13.93 29.22 -0.61
CA ASN A 275 -13.05 29.31 -1.78
C ASN A 275 -12.51 30.74 -2.02
N LEU A 276 -12.21 31.43 -0.92
CA LEU A 276 -11.55 32.73 -0.91
C LEU A 276 -10.10 32.53 -0.46
N ALA A 277 -9.17 33.20 -1.14
CA ALA A 277 -7.77 33.22 -0.74
C ALA A 277 -7.62 33.77 0.69
N LEU A 278 -6.92 33.03 1.54
CA LEU A 278 -6.58 33.45 2.90
C LEU A 278 -5.52 34.54 2.84
N THR A 279 -5.60 35.54 3.72
CA THR A 279 -4.51 36.52 3.90
C THR A 279 -3.30 35.88 4.59
N ASN A 280 -2.14 36.54 4.61
CA ASN A 280 -0.98 36.01 5.35
C ASN A 280 -1.22 36.07 6.87
N GLU A 281 -2.03 37.04 7.29
CA GLU A 281 -2.48 37.32 8.63
C GLU A 281 -3.43 36.21 9.12
N ASP A 282 -4.37 35.76 8.28
CA ASP A 282 -5.25 34.61 8.58
C ASP A 282 -4.45 33.31 8.81
N LEU A 283 -3.37 33.11 8.05
CA LEU A 283 -2.51 31.94 8.18
C LEU A 283 -1.73 31.99 9.50
N ALA A 284 -1.17 33.16 9.84
CA ALA A 284 -0.51 33.38 11.14
C ALA A 284 -1.48 33.20 12.33
N VAL A 285 -2.72 33.70 12.25
CA VAL A 285 -3.76 33.52 13.26
C VAL A 285 -4.16 32.04 13.42
N LYS A 286 -4.09 31.25 12.34
CA LYS A 286 -4.24 29.77 12.37
C LYS A 286 -3.03 29.02 12.93
N GLY A 287 -1.98 29.71 13.37
CA GLY A 287 -0.77 29.11 13.92
C GLY A 287 0.19 28.54 12.88
N ILE A 288 0.04 28.91 11.59
CA ILE A 288 0.96 28.50 10.54
C ILE A 288 2.23 29.36 10.65
N THR A 289 3.37 28.73 10.86
CA THR A 289 4.66 29.38 11.14
C THR A 289 5.81 28.58 10.56
N SER A 290 6.89 29.26 10.14
CA SER A 290 8.02 28.68 9.42
C SER A 290 7.59 28.08 8.07
N THR A 291 6.79 28.83 7.32
CA THR A 291 6.10 28.37 6.11
C THR A 291 6.28 29.37 4.96
N PHE A 292 6.68 28.89 3.79
CA PHE A 292 6.64 29.68 2.57
C PHE A 292 5.22 29.74 2.01
N VAL A 293 4.79 30.91 1.54
CA VAL A 293 3.50 31.12 0.88
C VAL A 293 3.76 31.69 -0.51
N LEU A 294 3.55 30.86 -1.54
CA LEU A 294 3.56 31.28 -2.93
C LEU A 294 2.13 31.66 -3.35
N ARG A 295 1.96 32.89 -3.82
CA ARG A 295 0.76 33.34 -4.53
C ARG A 295 1.15 33.51 -5.99
N HIS A 296 0.56 32.71 -6.87
CA HIS A 296 0.79 32.74 -8.30
C HIS A 296 -0.58 32.78 -8.99
N THR A 297 -0.95 33.95 -9.49
CA THR A 297 -2.22 34.17 -10.20
C THR A 297 -2.00 34.99 -11.47
N GLU A 298 -2.81 34.73 -12.49
CA GLU A 298 -2.73 35.43 -13.78
C GLU A 298 -3.01 36.95 -13.70
N LYS A 299 -3.60 37.42 -12.59
CA LYS A 299 -4.09 38.80 -12.42
C LYS A 299 -3.22 39.65 -11.49
N GLU A 300 -2.64 39.05 -10.45
CA GLU A 300 -1.81 39.75 -9.45
C GLU A 300 -0.31 39.43 -9.61
N GLY A 301 0.03 38.52 -10.52
CA GLY A 301 1.39 38.05 -10.76
C GLY A 301 1.85 37.04 -9.71
N THR A 302 3.17 36.86 -9.65
CA THR A 302 3.81 35.95 -8.69
C THR A 302 4.34 36.73 -7.50
N SER A 303 3.94 36.37 -6.29
CA SER A 303 4.54 36.89 -5.05
C SER A 303 4.84 35.77 -4.06
N LEU A 304 6.02 35.84 -3.45
CA LEU A 304 6.51 34.86 -2.50
C LEU A 304 6.70 35.51 -1.13
N TRP A 305 6.23 34.83 -0.10
CA TRP A 305 6.26 35.28 1.28
C TRP A 305 6.83 34.18 2.19
N TRP A 306 7.45 34.58 3.28
CA TRP A 306 7.89 33.70 4.36
C TRP A 306 7.17 34.11 5.65
N ILE A 307 6.32 33.23 6.18
CA ILE A 307 5.77 33.39 7.52
C ILE A 307 6.78 32.77 8.49
N ASN A 308 7.46 33.61 9.28
CA ASN A 308 8.51 33.15 10.18
C ASN A 308 7.95 32.39 11.40
N SER A 309 8.85 31.88 12.26
CA SER A 309 8.51 31.18 13.51
C SER A 309 7.70 32.01 14.52
N MET A 310 7.61 33.32 14.32
CA MET A 310 6.87 34.28 15.15
C MET A 310 5.57 34.77 14.46
N GLY A 311 5.06 34.01 13.47
CA GLY A 311 3.83 34.33 12.74
C GLY A 311 3.87 35.67 11.98
N SER A 312 5.06 36.19 11.67
CA SER A 312 5.21 37.44 10.92
C SER A 312 5.50 37.15 9.47
N ALA A 313 4.67 37.68 8.57
CA ALA A 313 4.79 37.48 7.13
C ALA A 313 5.74 38.50 6.49
N ASN A 314 6.83 38.00 5.93
CA ASN A 314 7.87 38.78 5.27
C ASN A 314 7.79 38.55 3.76
N LYS A 315 7.76 39.61 2.94
CA LYS A 315 7.83 39.48 1.48
C LYS A 315 9.25 39.16 1.05
N ILE A 316 9.42 38.20 0.14
CA ILE A 316 10.67 37.91 -0.54
C ILE A 316 10.64 38.60 -1.90
N SER A 317 11.70 39.32 -2.27
CA SER A 317 11.79 39.92 -3.60
C SER A 317 12.34 38.90 -4.60
N LEU A 318 11.56 38.60 -5.64
CA LEU A 318 11.98 37.65 -6.69
C LEU A 318 13.12 38.21 -7.56
N THR A 319 13.29 39.55 -7.58
CA THR A 319 14.42 40.27 -8.20
C THR A 319 15.79 39.74 -7.77
N ASP A 320 15.88 39.28 -6.53
CA ASP A 320 17.13 38.87 -5.90
C ASP A 320 17.47 37.40 -6.26
N TYR A 321 16.54 36.71 -6.91
CA TYR A 321 16.57 35.29 -7.24
C TYR A 321 16.14 35.03 -8.70
N PRO A 322 16.85 35.58 -9.72
CA PRO A 322 16.42 35.55 -11.12
C PRO A 322 16.25 34.14 -11.71
N LYS A 323 16.93 33.12 -11.17
CA LYS A 323 16.71 31.71 -11.53
C LYS A 323 15.33 31.19 -11.10
N LEU A 324 14.86 31.59 -9.92
CA LEU A 324 13.53 31.24 -9.42
C LEU A 324 12.44 32.05 -10.14
N ASP A 325 12.67 33.34 -10.37
CA ASP A 325 11.73 34.21 -11.08
C ASP A 325 11.48 33.74 -12.53
N SER A 326 12.55 33.45 -13.28
CA SER A 326 12.44 32.90 -14.64
C SER A 326 11.85 31.49 -14.69
N TRP A 327 12.10 30.63 -13.69
CA TRP A 327 11.42 29.33 -13.58
C TRP A 327 9.92 29.49 -13.31
N LEU A 328 9.53 30.38 -12.37
CA LEU A 328 8.14 30.68 -12.06
C LEU A 328 7.39 31.32 -13.23
N ALA A 329 8.06 32.13 -14.06
CA ALA A 329 7.47 32.74 -15.27
C ALA A 329 7.25 31.74 -16.41
N ASN A 330 8.01 30.64 -16.44
CA ASN A 330 7.85 29.57 -17.43
C ASN A 330 6.76 28.56 -17.06
N GLN A 331 6.41 28.43 -15.77
CA GLN A 331 5.33 27.56 -15.32
C GLN A 331 3.95 28.13 -15.71
N LYS A 332 3.13 27.30 -16.36
CA LYS A 332 1.79 27.68 -16.83
C LYS A 332 0.78 26.60 -16.45
N GLY A 333 -0.11 26.94 -15.51
CA GLY A 333 -1.14 26.05 -14.98
C GLY A 333 -0.84 25.58 -13.55
N ALA A 334 -1.43 24.46 -13.15
CA ALA A 334 -1.22 23.89 -11.81
C ALA A 334 0.13 23.16 -11.71
N PHE A 335 0.87 23.42 -10.63
CA PHE A 335 2.12 22.72 -10.30
C PHE A 335 1.89 21.23 -10.10
N LYS A 336 2.72 20.38 -10.70
CA LYS A 336 2.77 18.92 -10.44
C LYS A 336 3.74 18.65 -9.29
N ASP A 337 3.72 17.44 -8.73
CA ASP A 337 4.58 17.06 -7.60
C ASP A 337 6.08 17.29 -7.87
N ALA A 338 6.53 17.04 -9.12
CA ALA A 338 7.89 17.32 -9.56
C ALA A 338 8.22 18.83 -9.54
N ASP A 339 7.29 19.68 -9.98
CA ASP A 339 7.44 21.13 -9.94
C ASP A 339 7.47 21.63 -8.49
N VAL A 340 6.66 21.05 -7.59
CA VAL A 340 6.68 21.36 -6.16
C VAL A 340 8.02 20.97 -5.51
N LEU A 341 8.62 19.84 -5.89
CA LEU A 341 9.96 19.43 -5.42
C LEU A 341 11.06 20.35 -5.96
N GLN A 342 10.97 20.80 -7.22
CA GLN A 342 11.94 21.75 -7.79
C GLN A 342 11.78 23.16 -7.20
N LEU A 343 10.55 23.63 -6.97
CA LEU A 343 10.29 24.86 -6.24
C LEU A 343 10.89 24.79 -4.83
N LYS A 344 10.65 23.70 -4.10
CA LYS A 344 11.27 23.44 -2.79
C LYS A 344 12.80 23.45 -2.82
N ALA A 345 13.44 22.99 -3.90
CA ALA A 345 14.89 23.13 -4.07
C ALA A 345 15.32 24.61 -4.13
N TYR A 346 14.66 25.44 -4.95
CA TYR A 346 14.94 26.87 -4.99
C TYR A 346 14.64 27.59 -3.66
N LEU A 347 13.62 27.17 -2.89
CA LEU A 347 13.30 27.74 -1.58
C LEU A 347 14.45 27.60 -0.56
N LEU A 348 15.33 26.60 -0.70
CA LEU A 348 16.54 26.45 0.16
C LEU A 348 17.57 27.56 -0.06
N GLN A 349 17.55 28.22 -1.22
CA GLN A 349 18.51 29.27 -1.59
C GLN A 349 18.05 30.66 -1.11
N LEU A 350 16.84 30.77 -0.56
CA LEU A 350 16.24 32.04 -0.15
C LEU A 350 16.70 32.49 1.23
N ASN A 351 17.10 33.76 1.32
CA ASN A 351 17.51 34.37 2.57
C ASN A 351 16.29 34.69 3.46
N THR A 352 15.86 33.70 4.24
CA THR A 352 14.81 33.85 5.25
C THR A 352 15.27 34.64 6.49
N ALA A 353 16.57 34.95 6.62
CA ALA A 353 17.13 35.75 7.72
C ALA A 353 16.91 37.26 7.54
N GLN A 354 15.70 37.67 7.15
CA GLN A 354 15.26 39.05 7.39
C GLN A 354 15.21 39.28 8.90
N SER A 355 15.97 40.28 9.35
CA SER A 355 16.16 40.63 10.76
C SER A 355 14.84 40.61 11.55
N ILE A 356 14.86 39.98 12.74
CA ILE A 356 13.79 40.16 13.72
C ILE A 356 13.73 41.66 14.01
N ALA A 357 12.68 42.33 13.52
CA ALA A 357 12.52 43.77 13.65
C ALA A 357 12.86 44.21 15.07
N SER A 358 13.83 45.12 15.22
CA SER A 358 14.44 45.45 16.52
C SER A 358 13.38 45.75 17.57
N SER A 359 12.36 46.55 17.22
CA SER A 359 11.20 46.85 18.06
C SER A 359 10.41 45.64 18.60
N LYS A 360 10.45 44.46 17.95
CA LYS A 360 9.93 43.19 18.49
C LYS A 360 10.95 42.48 19.39
N LEU A 361 12.24 42.50 19.02
CA LEU A 361 13.33 41.92 19.80
C LEU A 361 13.52 42.69 21.13
N ASP A 362 13.46 44.02 21.10
CA ASP A 362 13.46 44.94 22.24
C ASP A 362 12.22 44.76 23.11
N LYS A 363 11.05 44.45 22.53
CA LYS A 363 9.85 44.07 23.28
C LYS A 363 10.03 42.72 23.98
N MET A 364 10.64 41.72 23.34
CA MET A 364 10.98 40.45 24.00
C MET A 364 12.01 40.67 25.12
N ASN A 365 13.10 41.39 24.85
CA ASN A 365 14.15 41.66 25.84
C ASN A 365 13.63 42.49 27.02
N SER A 366 12.73 43.46 26.80
CA SER A 366 12.09 44.20 27.89
C SER A 366 11.05 43.38 28.64
N MET A 367 10.30 42.47 28.01
CA MET A 367 9.45 41.51 28.71
C MET A 367 10.26 40.52 29.55
N PHE A 368 11.32 39.92 29.00
CA PHE A 368 12.23 39.06 29.77
C PHE A 368 12.90 39.83 30.91
N SER A 369 13.33 41.07 30.67
CA SER A 369 13.87 41.95 31.72
C SER A 369 12.85 42.26 32.79
N GLN A 370 11.58 42.53 32.45
CA GLN A 370 10.50 42.73 33.41
C GLN A 370 10.21 41.45 34.22
N ILE A 371 10.21 40.26 33.61
CA ILE A 371 9.98 38.99 34.32
C ILE A 371 11.13 38.71 35.30
N LEU A 372 12.39 38.97 34.89
CA LEU A 372 13.57 38.81 35.75
C LEU A 372 13.59 39.87 36.88
N GLN A 373 13.29 41.13 36.57
CA GLN A 373 13.19 42.21 37.56
C GLN A 373 12.02 42.01 38.52
N ASN A 374 10.88 41.49 38.07
CA ASN A 374 9.73 41.20 38.93
C ASN A 374 10.02 40.02 39.87
N LYS A 375 10.77 39.00 39.44
CA LYS A 375 11.30 37.97 40.36
C LYS A 375 12.26 38.56 41.40
N ASN A 376 13.13 39.50 41.01
CA ASN A 376 13.96 40.23 41.97
C ASN A 376 13.12 41.10 42.93
N LYS A 377 12.08 41.78 42.45
CA LYS A 377 11.18 42.60 43.30
C LYS A 377 10.36 41.73 44.27
N GLN A 378 9.84 40.58 43.85
CA GLN A 378 9.19 39.63 44.76
C GLN A 378 10.18 39.12 45.83
N ASN A 379 11.41 38.79 45.45
CA ASN A 379 12.47 38.42 46.39
C ASN A 379 12.92 39.59 47.31
N GLN A 380 12.69 40.85 46.92
CA GLN A 380 13.02 42.03 47.75
C GLN A 380 11.88 42.43 48.68
N GLN A 381 10.61 42.35 48.23
CA GLN A 381 9.45 42.56 49.10
C GLN A 381 9.38 41.51 50.22
N ALA A 382 9.72 40.25 49.92
CA ALA A 382 9.86 39.18 50.92
C ALA A 382 11.03 39.40 51.92
N VAL A 383 11.96 40.31 51.63
CA VAL A 383 13.10 40.64 52.51
C VAL A 383 12.80 41.85 53.39
N ASP A 384 12.02 42.84 52.93
CA ASP A 384 11.66 44.00 53.75
C ASP A 384 10.67 43.65 54.88
N GLU A 385 9.76 42.69 54.70
CA GLU A 385 8.95 42.16 55.80
C GLU A 385 9.75 41.35 56.84
N MET A 386 10.96 40.89 56.50
CA MET A 386 11.83 40.09 57.39
C MET A 386 12.98 40.86 58.04
N LYS A 387 13.04 42.19 57.94
CA LYS A 387 14.05 43.04 58.63
C LYS A 387 13.82 43.20 60.15
N LYS A 388 13.60 42.10 60.86
CA LYS A 388 13.55 42.02 62.34
C LYS A 388 14.29 40.82 62.95
N THR A 389 15.38 40.34 62.33
CA THR A 389 16.37 39.46 62.99
C THR A 389 17.80 39.68 62.49
N ALA A 390 18.77 39.24 63.28
CA ALA A 390 20.22 39.45 63.10
C ALA A 390 20.82 38.63 61.92
N PRO A 391 22.04 38.97 61.42
CA PRO A 391 22.52 38.51 60.12
C PRO A 391 23.17 37.12 60.13
N GLY A 392 22.92 36.30 59.09
CA GLY A 392 23.56 35.00 58.94
C GLY A 392 23.40 34.30 57.58
N GLN A 393 24.52 34.15 56.86
CA GLN A 393 24.83 33.04 55.93
C GLN A 393 23.85 32.71 54.78
N GLY A 394 23.90 33.51 53.70
CA GLY A 394 23.57 33.02 52.37
C GLY A 394 24.64 32.05 51.83
N ARG A 395 24.61 30.76 52.23
CA ARG A 395 25.48 29.70 51.68
C ARG A 395 24.67 28.61 50.98
N ILE A 396 25.02 28.31 49.73
CA ILE A 396 24.43 27.22 48.95
C ILE A 396 24.75 25.89 49.64
N ASN A 397 23.72 25.11 49.99
CA ASN A 397 23.88 23.89 50.77
C ASN A 397 24.35 22.71 49.89
N MET A 398 25.66 22.63 49.67
CA MET A 398 26.30 21.66 48.77
C MET A 398 26.02 20.18 49.12
N LYS A 399 25.57 19.88 50.36
CA LYS A 399 25.16 18.51 50.74
C LYS A 399 24.01 17.98 49.87
N LYS A 400 23.16 18.85 49.30
CA LYS A 400 22.10 18.43 48.36
C LYS A 400 22.64 18.03 46.98
N PHE A 401 23.76 18.60 46.54
CA PHE A 401 24.39 18.24 45.26
C PHE A 401 25.17 16.91 45.33
N ALA A 402 25.80 16.61 46.47
CA ALA A 402 26.50 15.33 46.67
C ALA A 402 25.58 14.10 46.50
N LEU A 403 24.30 14.21 46.85
CA LEU A 403 23.30 13.16 46.60
C LEU A 403 23.04 12.97 45.10
N ILE A 404 22.93 14.06 44.33
CA ILE A 404 22.71 14.02 42.87
C ILE A 404 23.93 13.41 42.17
N GLU A 405 25.15 13.81 42.57
CA GLU A 405 26.39 13.27 42.02
C GLU A 405 26.55 11.76 42.28
N LYS A 406 26.22 11.30 43.49
CA LYS A 406 26.17 9.86 43.82
C LYS A 406 25.16 9.11 42.96
N HIS A 407 23.99 9.70 42.72
CA HIS A 407 22.93 9.08 41.91
C HIS A 407 23.28 9.00 40.41
N LEU A 408 24.05 9.97 39.91
CA LEU A 408 24.60 9.96 38.55
C LEU A 408 25.70 8.92 38.38
N LYS A 409 26.66 8.84 39.32
CA LYS A 409 27.74 7.84 39.29
C LYS A 409 27.20 6.41 39.27
N SER A 410 26.26 6.09 40.17
CA SER A 410 25.57 4.78 40.18
C SER A 410 24.83 4.46 38.87
N ARG A 411 24.26 5.47 38.18
CA ARG A 411 23.64 5.25 36.86
C ARG A 411 24.66 4.99 35.75
N ILE A 412 25.86 5.56 35.84
CA ILE A 412 26.94 5.33 34.85
C ILE A 412 27.53 3.93 35.05
N GLU A 413 27.79 3.52 36.29
CA GLU A 413 28.30 2.18 36.62
C GLU A 413 27.34 1.06 36.15
N ASN A 414 26.03 1.21 36.41
CA ASN A 414 25.02 0.25 35.94
C ASN A 414 24.86 0.18 34.41
N VAL A 415 25.41 1.13 33.66
CA VAL A 415 25.40 1.16 32.18
C VAL A 415 26.70 0.60 31.61
N THR A 416 27.82 0.66 32.33
CA THR A 416 29.12 0.12 31.86
C THR A 416 29.32 -1.36 32.19
N THR A 417 28.62 -1.94 33.17
CA THR A 417 28.75 -3.37 33.51
C THR A 417 27.98 -4.31 32.56
N ASN A 418 26.89 -3.85 31.93
CA ASN A 418 26.05 -4.69 31.07
C ASN A 418 26.55 -4.75 29.61
N LYS A 419 27.68 -5.44 29.41
CA LYS A 419 28.19 -5.82 28.08
C LYS A 419 27.65 -7.21 27.71
N PRO A 420 27.04 -7.41 26.53
CA PRO A 420 26.42 -8.68 26.18
C PRO A 420 27.47 -9.77 25.94
N ILE A 421 27.21 -10.97 26.48
CA ILE A 421 27.93 -12.20 26.18
C ILE A 421 27.02 -13.10 25.34
N LEU A 422 27.60 -13.70 24.30
CA LEU A 422 26.93 -14.61 23.36
C LEU A 422 27.12 -16.06 23.82
N SER A 423 26.31 -16.98 23.29
CA SER A 423 26.46 -18.45 23.32
C SER A 423 26.29 -19.17 24.66
N LYS A 424 25.87 -20.46 24.74
CA LYS A 424 25.08 -21.37 23.86
C LYS A 424 24.96 -22.73 24.60
N GLU A 425 23.85 -23.47 24.42
CA GLU A 425 23.70 -24.90 24.84
C GLU A 425 23.79 -25.19 26.38
N GLU A 426 23.21 -26.24 26.98
CA GLU A 426 22.16 -27.22 26.58
C GLU A 426 21.60 -27.92 27.86
N VAL A 427 20.71 -28.93 27.70
CA VAL A 427 20.51 -30.11 28.58
C VAL A 427 19.70 -30.00 29.91
N VAL A 428 18.41 -30.42 29.81
CA VAL A 428 17.75 -31.53 30.56
C VAL A 428 17.10 -31.34 31.97
N ASP A 429 15.92 -32.00 32.08
CA ASP A 429 15.06 -32.52 33.16
C ASP A 429 14.39 -31.69 34.29
N GLU A 430 13.06 -31.76 34.25
CA GLU A 430 12.12 -32.30 35.26
C GLU A 430 12.43 -32.15 36.77
N THR A 431 11.49 -31.54 37.51
CA THR A 431 10.42 -32.32 38.17
C THR A 431 9.32 -31.41 38.74
N ASP A 432 8.09 -31.91 38.79
CA ASP A 432 6.95 -31.21 39.37
C ASP A 432 6.96 -31.24 40.91
N THR A 433 6.46 -30.18 41.56
CA THR A 433 5.49 -30.39 42.65
C THR A 433 4.55 -29.20 42.86
N GLU A 434 3.30 -29.53 43.12
CA GLU A 434 2.29 -28.69 43.77
C GLU A 434 2.67 -28.47 45.27
N GLU A 435 2.03 -27.65 46.12
CA GLU A 435 0.65 -27.16 46.08
C GLU A 435 0.40 -25.89 46.97
N LYS A 436 -0.71 -25.21 46.65
CA LYS A 436 -1.53 -24.18 47.35
C LYS A 436 -1.24 -23.84 48.84
N SER A 437 -1.23 -22.54 49.16
CA SER A 437 -2.23 -21.83 50.02
C SER A 437 -1.84 -20.34 50.20
N THR A 438 -2.65 -19.30 49.97
CA THR A 438 -3.90 -18.82 50.64
C THR A 438 -3.76 -18.69 52.17
N PHE A 439 -4.04 -17.57 52.85
CA PHE A 439 -4.65 -16.25 52.57
C PHE A 439 -4.16 -15.29 53.71
N SER A 440 -4.30 -13.96 53.77
CA SER A 440 -4.85 -12.81 53.02
C SER A 440 -4.18 -11.53 53.68
N LYS A 441 -4.49 -10.22 53.65
CA LYS A 441 -5.45 -9.20 53.08
C LYS A 441 -4.81 -7.80 53.41
N GLN A 442 -5.23 -6.57 53.04
CA GLN A 442 -6.23 -5.95 52.14
C GLN A 442 -5.80 -4.47 51.90
N GLU A 443 -5.94 -3.92 50.68
CA GLU A 443 -5.90 -2.47 50.32
C GLU A 443 -4.58 -1.66 50.60
N VAL A 444 -4.15 -0.66 49.81
CA VAL A 444 -4.90 0.47 49.18
C VAL A 444 -4.39 0.82 47.76
N VAL A 445 -5.36 1.06 46.87
CA VAL A 445 -5.40 1.90 45.65
C VAL A 445 -4.09 2.54 45.11
N LYS A 446 -3.73 2.20 43.85
CA LYS A 446 -3.46 3.18 42.77
C LYS A 446 -3.49 2.56 41.37
N GLU A 447 -3.74 3.41 40.36
CA GLU A 447 -3.97 3.01 38.97
C GLU A 447 -2.67 2.68 38.22
N THR A 448 -2.67 1.61 37.42
CA THR A 448 -1.85 1.51 36.21
C THR A 448 -2.54 0.60 35.20
N THR A 449 -2.92 1.14 34.04
CA THR A 449 -3.49 0.37 32.93
C THR A 449 -2.39 -0.44 32.25
N VAL A 450 -2.51 -1.77 32.27
CA VAL A 450 -1.65 -2.68 31.49
C VAL A 450 -2.40 -3.09 30.22
N GLU A 451 -1.88 -2.71 29.05
CA GLU A 451 -2.43 -3.20 27.79
C GLU A 451 -2.12 -4.68 27.60
N HIS A 452 -3.15 -5.52 27.62
CA HIS A 452 -3.02 -6.90 27.14
C HIS A 452 -2.72 -6.90 25.63
N SER A 453 -1.61 -7.54 25.25
CA SER A 453 -1.23 -7.71 23.86
C SER A 453 -2.31 -8.46 23.07
N LYS A 454 -2.92 -7.76 22.11
CA LYS A 454 -3.91 -8.36 21.19
C LYS A 454 -3.22 -9.50 20.42
N LYS A 455 -3.72 -10.73 20.56
CA LYS A 455 -3.28 -11.86 19.73
C LYS A 455 -3.45 -11.47 18.26
N LEU A 456 -2.38 -11.63 17.48
CA LEU A 456 -2.38 -11.34 16.05
C LEU A 456 -3.34 -12.29 15.32
N ASP A 457 -4.10 -11.73 14.38
CA ASP A 457 -5.12 -12.47 13.65
C ASP A 457 -4.50 -13.58 12.76
N LYS A 458 -5.16 -14.74 12.75
CA LYS A 458 -4.67 -15.99 12.14
C LYS A 458 -4.45 -15.82 10.63
N ASN A 459 -5.29 -15.01 9.99
CA ASN A 459 -5.26 -14.68 8.56
C ASN A 459 -3.95 -14.01 8.11
N ARG A 460 -3.18 -13.38 9.02
CA ARG A 460 -1.87 -12.78 8.68
C ARG A 460 -0.77 -13.80 8.38
N TYR A 461 -0.89 -15.03 8.87
CA TYR A 461 0.10 -16.09 8.62
C TYR A 461 -0.09 -16.77 7.26
N GLU A 462 -1.28 -16.68 6.68
CA GLU A 462 -1.62 -17.29 5.38
C GLU A 462 -0.81 -16.64 4.23
N ALA A 463 -0.65 -15.31 4.26
CA ALA A 463 0.23 -14.57 3.36
C ALA A 463 1.72 -14.96 3.50
N LEU A 464 2.15 -15.37 4.71
CA LEU A 464 3.53 -15.83 4.95
C LEU A 464 3.74 -17.26 4.43
N SER A 465 2.74 -18.15 4.55
CA SER A 465 2.82 -19.52 4.01
C SER A 465 2.89 -19.58 2.47
N GLN A 466 2.47 -18.54 1.76
CA GLN A 466 2.55 -18.46 0.30
C GLN A 466 3.88 -17.91 -0.23
N LEU A 467 4.77 -17.41 0.64
CA LEU A 467 6.08 -16.88 0.24
C LEU A 467 6.95 -17.89 -0.53
N PRO A 468 7.06 -19.19 -0.16
CA PRO A 468 7.85 -20.16 -0.93
C PRO A 468 7.35 -20.29 -2.37
N THR A 469 6.04 -20.41 -2.55
CA THR A 469 5.37 -20.52 -3.86
C THR A 469 5.62 -19.27 -4.71
N PHE A 470 5.54 -18.08 -4.11
CA PHE A 470 5.84 -16.80 -4.78
C PHE A 470 7.29 -16.72 -5.26
N TRP A 471 8.27 -17.12 -4.45
CA TRP A 471 9.68 -17.18 -4.86
C TRP A 471 9.94 -18.22 -5.94
N GLN A 472 9.26 -19.38 -5.89
CA GLN A 472 9.38 -20.44 -6.87
C GLN A 472 8.81 -20.02 -8.24
N GLN A 473 7.63 -19.38 -8.27
CA GLN A 473 7.05 -18.77 -9.47
C GLN A 473 7.97 -17.68 -10.05
N ARG A 474 8.53 -16.82 -9.20
CA ARG A 474 9.46 -15.76 -9.63
C ARG A 474 10.75 -16.32 -10.24
N LYS A 475 11.27 -17.44 -9.72
CA LYS A 475 12.43 -18.14 -10.28
C LYS A 475 12.12 -18.68 -11.68
N ILE A 476 11.00 -19.39 -11.84
CA ILE A 476 10.55 -19.94 -13.14
C ILE A 476 10.39 -18.83 -14.18
N ALA A 477 9.77 -17.70 -13.81
CA ALA A 477 9.61 -16.56 -14.73
C ALA A 477 10.95 -15.94 -15.17
N ALA A 478 11.95 -15.87 -14.27
CA ALA A 478 13.28 -15.39 -14.61
C ALA A 478 14.04 -16.36 -15.53
N GLU A 479 13.91 -17.68 -15.29
CA GLU A 479 14.50 -18.72 -16.14
C GLU A 479 13.85 -18.74 -17.54
N GLN A 480 12.54 -18.55 -17.64
CA GLN A 480 11.82 -18.40 -18.92
C GLN A 480 12.27 -17.14 -19.68
N SER A 481 12.35 -15.98 -19.02
CA SER A 481 12.82 -14.74 -19.64
C SER A 481 14.23 -14.87 -20.21
N ALA A 482 15.15 -15.53 -19.48
CA ALA A 482 16.51 -15.77 -19.97
C ALA A 482 16.56 -16.72 -21.19
N ILE A 483 15.67 -17.71 -21.25
CA ILE A 483 15.54 -18.61 -22.42
C ILE A 483 14.99 -17.86 -23.64
N GLU A 484 14.09 -16.90 -23.46
CA GLU A 484 13.57 -16.07 -24.56
C GLU A 484 14.62 -15.06 -25.05
N GLU A 485 15.40 -14.44 -24.16
CA GLU A 485 16.55 -13.60 -24.52
C GLU A 485 17.62 -14.39 -25.28
N MET A 486 17.96 -15.62 -24.85
CA MET A 486 18.92 -16.45 -25.61
C MET A 486 18.39 -16.82 -27.00
N LYS A 487 17.09 -17.14 -27.13
CA LYS A 487 16.47 -17.47 -28.44
C LYS A 487 16.40 -16.27 -29.39
N SER A 488 16.26 -15.05 -28.87
CA SER A 488 16.29 -13.84 -29.72
C SER A 488 17.70 -13.56 -30.24
N LEU A 489 18.74 -13.87 -29.45
CA LEU A 489 20.15 -13.72 -29.83
C LEU A 489 20.67 -14.80 -30.81
N THR A 490 20.02 -15.97 -30.91
CA THR A 490 20.41 -17.03 -31.87
C THR A 490 19.71 -16.93 -33.23
N ASN A 491 18.77 -16.00 -33.40
CA ASN A 491 17.94 -15.86 -34.61
C ASN A 491 18.11 -14.49 -35.30
N GLY A 492 19.25 -13.81 -35.09
CA GLY A 492 19.63 -12.52 -35.69
C GLY A 492 20.86 -12.60 -36.57
#